data_AF-A0A353T589-F1
#
_entry.id   AF-A0A353T589-F1
#
_cell.length_a   1.000
_cell.length_b   1.000
_cell.length_c   1.000
_cell.angle_alpha   90.00
_cell.angle_beta   90.00
_cell.angle_gamma   90.00
#
_symmetry.space_group_name_H-M   'P 1'
#
loop_
_entity.id
_entity.type
_entity.pdbx_description
1 polymer ?
#
loop_
_entity_poly.entity_id
_entity_poly.type
_entity_poly.pdbx_seq_one_letter_code
_entity_poly.pdbx_strand_id
1 'polypeptide(L)'
;MKKRNGKAEKINIPTDKEILETIYRFYYDDFMKYTKENPVQHTRIYVPIDIQRIANELSVDREVIFGILYYHMEDKYGYTDSDGSRVHFFALQADKEKDCVNFPYLSSVLAELRDREEKCPYGKKVNTCSRILIIFSLVFSIVAVLVSLNL
;
A
#
# COMPACT_ATOMS: atom_id res chain seq x y z
N MET A 1 13.97 -1.56 39.00
CA MET A 1 14.75 -1.13 37.80
C MET A 1 15.27 -2.36 37.08
N LYS A 2 14.66 -2.72 35.94
CA LYS A 2 15.06 -3.89 35.13
C LYS A 2 16.15 -3.45 34.15
N LYS A 3 17.38 -3.94 34.33
CA LYS A 3 18.50 -3.71 33.39
C LYS A 3 18.08 -4.21 32.01
N ARG A 4 17.93 -3.30 31.04
CA ARG A 4 17.77 -3.66 29.63
C ARG A 4 19.17 -3.94 29.09
N ASN A 5 19.43 -5.20 28.75
CA ASN A 5 20.61 -5.61 28.02
C ASN A 5 20.70 -4.77 26.74
N GLY A 6 21.84 -4.10 26.54
CA GLY A 6 22.09 -3.14 25.46
C GLY A 6 22.25 -3.78 24.09
N LYS A 7 21.17 -4.37 23.56
CA LYS A 7 21.00 -4.57 22.13
C LYS A 7 19.92 -3.58 21.71
N ALA A 8 20.25 -2.67 20.78
CA ALA A 8 19.23 -1.82 20.18
C ALA A 8 18.18 -2.74 19.54
N GLU A 9 17.00 -2.80 20.13
CA GLU A 9 15.86 -3.51 19.58
C GLU A 9 15.53 -2.83 18.25
N LYS A 10 15.66 -3.56 17.14
CA LYS A 10 15.34 -3.03 15.83
C LYS A 10 13.85 -2.68 15.85
N ILE A 11 13.53 -1.40 15.79
CA ILE A 11 12.15 -0.93 15.74
C ILE A 11 11.54 -1.50 14.45
N ASN A 12 10.59 -2.42 14.60
CA ASN A 12 9.83 -2.96 13.48
C ASN A 12 8.55 -2.15 13.34
N ILE A 13 8.43 -1.39 12.24
CA ILE A 13 7.19 -0.70 11.89
C ILE A 13 6.76 -1.29 10.56
N PRO A 14 5.66 -2.06 10.52
CA PRO A 14 5.21 -2.67 9.28
C PRO A 14 4.74 -1.59 8.31
N THR A 15 5.00 -1.82 7.04
CA THR A 15 4.51 -1.01 5.94
C THR A 15 3.02 -1.22 5.72
N ASP A 16 2.38 -0.28 5.01
CA ASP A 16 1.00 -0.44 4.55
C ASP A 16 0.81 -1.79 3.85
N LYS A 17 1.74 -2.15 2.96
CA LYS A 17 1.70 -3.40 2.20
C LYS A 17 1.69 -4.62 3.11
N GLU A 18 2.60 -4.71 4.08
CA GLU A 18 2.71 -5.86 4.98
C GLU A 18 1.43 -6.07 5.81
N ILE A 19 0.80 -4.97 6.27
CA ILE A 19 -0.46 -5.01 7.00
C ILE A 19 -1.58 -5.51 6.07
N LEU A 20 -1.74 -4.89 4.91
CA LEU A 20 -2.81 -5.25 3.96
C LEU A 20 -2.65 -6.67 3.41
N GLU A 21 -1.43 -7.12 3.17
CA GLU A 21 -1.12 -8.49 2.75
C GLU A 21 -1.46 -9.50 3.84
N THR A 22 -1.19 -9.17 5.10
CA THR A 22 -1.55 -10.01 6.26
C THR A 22 -3.06 -10.10 6.41
N ILE A 23 -3.78 -8.97 6.32
CA ILE A 23 -5.25 -8.94 6.36
C ILE A 23 -5.83 -9.77 5.21
N TYR A 24 -5.36 -9.53 3.97
CA TYR A 24 -5.84 -10.25 2.81
C TYR A 24 -5.70 -11.76 3.00
N ARG A 25 -4.51 -12.22 3.41
CA ARG A 25 -4.23 -13.64 3.62
C ARG A 25 -5.09 -14.26 4.73
N PHE A 26 -5.32 -13.56 5.84
CA PHE A 26 -6.09 -14.09 6.96
C PHE A 26 -7.59 -14.14 6.71
N TYR A 27 -8.14 -13.21 5.92
CA TYR A 27 -9.59 -13.00 5.83
C TYR A 27 -10.17 -13.21 4.43
N TYR A 28 -9.35 -13.56 3.43
CA TYR A 28 -9.84 -13.85 2.07
C TYR A 28 -10.89 -14.96 2.05
N ASP A 29 -10.63 -16.08 2.72
CA ASP A 29 -11.58 -17.20 2.74
C ASP A 29 -12.89 -16.82 3.44
N ASP A 30 -12.83 -16.00 4.49
CA ASP A 30 -14.01 -15.52 5.20
C ASP A 30 -14.84 -14.61 4.29
N PHE A 31 -14.20 -13.65 3.60
CA PHE A 31 -14.84 -12.82 2.58
C PHE A 31 -15.52 -13.67 1.48
N MET A 32 -14.84 -14.72 0.99
CA MET A 32 -15.37 -15.61 -0.03
C MET A 32 -16.55 -16.46 0.47
N LYS A 33 -16.55 -16.88 1.74
CA LYS A 33 -17.68 -17.61 2.35
C LYS A 33 -18.91 -16.71 2.47
N TYR A 34 -18.76 -15.48 2.98
CA TYR A 34 -19.85 -14.51 3.06
C TYR A 34 -20.53 -14.28 1.71
N THR A 35 -19.73 -14.19 0.66
CA THR A 35 -20.20 -13.98 -0.72
C THR A 35 -20.99 -15.18 -1.25
N LYS A 36 -20.64 -16.41 -0.86
CA LYS A 36 -21.28 -17.65 -1.36
C LYS A 36 -22.53 -18.05 -0.59
N GLU A 37 -22.53 -17.90 0.73
CA GLU A 37 -23.62 -18.40 1.59
C GLU A 37 -24.86 -17.50 1.57
N ASN A 38 -24.69 -16.20 1.26
CA ASN A 38 -25.81 -15.26 1.12
C ASN A 38 -25.60 -14.35 -0.09
N PRO A 39 -25.95 -14.80 -1.31
CA PRO A 39 -25.81 -13.99 -2.54
C PRO A 39 -26.59 -12.68 -2.48
N VAL A 40 -27.67 -12.61 -1.70
CA VAL A 40 -28.43 -11.35 -1.54
C VAL A 40 -27.73 -10.36 -0.60
N GLN A 41 -26.78 -10.84 0.23
CA GLN A 41 -25.88 -10.03 1.07
C GLN A 41 -24.54 -9.70 0.39
N HIS A 42 -24.46 -9.77 -0.94
CA HIS A 42 -23.34 -9.21 -1.73
C HIS A 42 -23.01 -7.74 -1.38
N THR A 43 -23.83 -7.07 -0.57
CA THR A 43 -23.63 -5.73 -0.03
C THR A 43 -22.65 -5.65 1.14
N ARG A 44 -22.29 -6.75 1.82
CA ARG A 44 -21.40 -6.68 3.00
C ARG A 44 -19.92 -6.75 2.61
N ILE A 45 -19.44 -5.68 1.97
CA ILE A 45 -18.03 -5.50 1.57
C ILE A 45 -17.09 -5.25 2.75
N TYR A 46 -17.65 -4.97 3.93
CA TYR A 46 -16.92 -4.76 5.17
C TYR A 46 -16.72 -6.08 5.92
N VAL A 47 -15.46 -6.46 6.09
CA VAL A 47 -15.05 -7.69 6.77
C VAL A 47 -14.45 -7.34 8.13
N PRO A 48 -14.99 -7.87 9.25
CA PRO A 48 -14.38 -7.68 10.56
C PRO A 48 -13.01 -8.36 10.63
N ILE A 49 -12.03 -7.66 11.19
CA ILE A 49 -10.67 -8.14 11.34
C ILE A 49 -10.25 -8.16 12.82
N ASP A 50 -9.36 -9.09 13.16
CA ASP A 50 -8.73 -9.18 14.48
C ASP A 50 -7.36 -8.48 14.43
N ILE A 51 -7.35 -7.24 14.91
CA ILE A 51 -6.13 -6.40 14.96
C ILE A 51 -5.05 -7.04 15.83
N GLN A 52 -5.42 -7.74 16.91
CA GLN A 52 -4.44 -8.41 17.76
C GLN A 52 -3.77 -9.57 17.01
N ARG A 53 -4.54 -10.35 16.25
CA ARG A 53 -4.00 -11.43 15.41
C ARG A 53 -3.02 -10.90 14.35
N ILE A 54 -3.33 -9.78 13.72
CA ILE A 54 -2.46 -9.13 12.72
C ILE A 54 -1.17 -8.63 13.40
N ALA A 55 -1.29 -7.99 14.56
CA ALA A 55 -0.16 -7.48 15.32
C ALA A 55 0.79 -8.60 15.76
N ASN A 56 0.23 -9.74 16.20
CA ASN A 56 1.00 -10.93 16.57
C ASN A 56 1.81 -11.49 15.39
N GLU A 57 1.20 -11.58 14.20
CA GLU A 57 1.86 -12.04 12.98
C GLU A 57 3.05 -11.13 12.60
N LEU A 58 2.86 -9.81 12.72
CA LEU A 58 3.86 -8.81 12.35
C LEU A 58 4.86 -8.51 13.50
N SER A 59 4.72 -9.18 14.65
CA SER A 59 5.54 -8.98 15.84
C SER A 59 5.61 -7.52 16.28
N VAL A 60 4.47 -6.84 16.28
CA VAL A 60 4.33 -5.45 16.77
C VAL A 60 3.17 -5.33 17.74
N ASP A 61 3.13 -4.18 18.42
CA ASP A 61 2.07 -3.84 19.35
C ASP A 61 0.73 -3.59 18.63
N ARG A 62 -0.39 -3.99 19.25
CA ARG A 62 -1.73 -3.91 18.65
C ARG A 62 -2.10 -2.47 18.32
N GLU A 63 -1.73 -1.53 19.17
CA GLU A 63 -2.06 -0.12 19.04
C GLU A 63 -1.32 0.52 17.85
N VAL A 64 -0.17 -0.04 17.44
CA VAL A 64 0.53 0.36 16.22
C VAL A 64 -0.28 0.00 14.99
N ILE A 65 -0.78 -1.24 14.90
CA ILE A 65 -1.62 -1.68 13.77
C ILE A 65 -2.93 -0.89 13.73
N PHE A 66 -3.59 -0.74 14.89
CA PHE A 66 -4.81 0.07 14.98
C PHE A 66 -4.55 1.51 14.53
N GLY A 67 -3.45 2.12 15.00
CA GLY A 67 -3.10 3.50 14.65
C GLY A 67 -2.85 3.68 13.14
N ILE A 68 -2.16 2.74 12.50
CA ILE A 68 -1.94 2.78 11.04
C ILE A 68 -3.26 2.62 10.30
N LEU A 69 -4.11 1.65 10.68
CA LEU A 69 -5.41 1.45 10.02
C LEU A 69 -6.33 2.66 10.18
N TYR A 70 -6.48 3.15 11.41
CA TYR A 70 -7.47 4.16 11.76
C TYR A 70 -7.04 5.59 11.44
N TYR A 71 -5.79 5.96 11.74
CA TYR A 71 -5.34 7.35 11.54
C TYR A 71 -4.62 7.57 10.20
N HIS A 72 -3.96 6.55 9.65
CA HIS A 72 -3.24 6.70 8.39
C HIS A 72 -4.06 6.21 7.19
N MET A 73 -4.46 4.95 7.19
CA MET A 73 -5.09 4.33 6.01
C MET A 73 -6.53 4.77 5.79
N GLU A 74 -7.34 4.91 6.84
CA GLU A 74 -8.70 5.45 6.71
C GLU A 74 -8.69 6.91 6.24
N ASP A 75 -7.76 7.72 6.72
CA ASP A 75 -7.60 9.11 6.25
C ASP A 75 -7.15 9.16 4.79
N LYS A 76 -6.19 8.31 4.42
CA LYS A 76 -5.56 8.31 3.10
C LYS A 76 -6.41 7.67 2.01
N TYR A 77 -7.13 6.59 2.32
CA TYR A 77 -7.89 5.80 1.34
C TYR A 77 -9.40 5.94 1.53
N GLY A 78 -9.90 6.25 2.73
CA GLY A 78 -11.33 6.54 2.91
C GLY A 78 -11.75 7.79 2.14
N TYR A 79 -12.95 7.80 1.58
CA TYR A 79 -13.44 8.93 0.77
C TYR A 79 -14.95 9.14 0.95
N THR A 80 -15.40 10.33 0.54
CA THR A 80 -16.84 10.65 0.47
C THR A 80 -17.27 10.57 -0.98
N ASP A 81 -18.30 9.78 -1.26
CA ASP A 81 -18.86 9.64 -2.60
C ASP A 81 -19.70 10.89 -2.98
N SER A 82 -20.03 10.99 -4.26
CA SER A 82 -20.80 12.08 -4.87
C SER A 82 -22.18 12.31 -4.24
N ASP A 83 -22.77 11.29 -3.61
CA ASP A 83 -24.04 11.37 -2.88
C ASP A 83 -23.88 11.83 -1.42
N GLY A 84 -22.64 12.10 -0.98
CA GLY A 84 -22.30 12.49 0.39
C GLY A 84 -22.11 11.31 1.35
N SER A 85 -22.25 10.06 0.89
CA SER A 85 -21.99 8.87 1.70
C SER A 85 -20.49 8.69 1.92
N ARG A 86 -20.11 8.23 3.12
CA ARG A 86 -18.71 7.95 3.45
C ARG A 86 -18.39 6.49 3.12
N VAL A 87 -17.44 6.28 2.22
CA VAL A 87 -16.86 4.97 1.95
C VAL A 87 -15.59 4.84 2.79
N HIS A 88 -15.70 4.05 3.85
CA HIS A 88 -14.58 3.77 4.74
C HIS A 88 -13.66 2.73 4.11
N PHE A 89 -12.36 2.96 4.23
CA PHE A 89 -11.35 1.92 4.04
C PHE A 89 -11.29 1.03 5.29
N PHE A 90 -11.23 1.64 6.48
CA PHE A 90 -11.33 0.98 7.78
C PHE A 90 -12.39 1.68 8.64
N ALA A 91 -13.41 0.92 9.03
CA ALA A 91 -14.51 1.37 9.86
C ALA A 91 -14.39 0.80 11.27
N LEU A 92 -14.47 1.65 12.30
CA LEU A 92 -14.55 1.19 13.69
C LEU A 92 -15.77 0.31 13.94
N GLN A 93 -16.85 0.56 13.19
CA GLN A 93 -18.08 -0.21 13.24
C GLN A 93 -18.77 -0.24 11.88
N ALA A 94 -19.15 -1.43 11.43
CA ALA A 94 -20.01 -1.66 10.28
C ALA A 94 -21.18 -2.56 10.71
N ASP A 95 -22.39 -2.01 10.71
CA ASP A 95 -23.58 -2.59 11.34
C ASP A 95 -23.34 -2.95 12.83
N LYS A 96 -23.21 -4.26 13.12
CA LYS A 96 -23.00 -4.84 14.45
C LYS A 96 -21.56 -5.29 14.67
N GLU A 97 -20.76 -5.32 13.61
CA GLU A 97 -19.37 -5.76 13.65
C GLU A 97 -18.45 -4.58 13.91
N LYS A 98 -17.34 -4.82 14.61
CA LYS A 98 -16.31 -3.83 14.90
C LYS A 98 -15.06 -4.06 14.07
N ASP A 99 -14.23 -3.04 13.96
CA ASP A 99 -12.90 -3.11 13.34
C ASP A 99 -12.98 -3.78 11.95
N CYS A 100 -13.70 -3.14 11.03
CA CYS A 100 -14.01 -3.69 9.72
C CYS A 100 -13.21 -3.03 8.62
N VAL A 101 -12.80 -3.81 7.62
CA VAL A 101 -12.12 -3.31 6.42
C VAL A 101 -12.98 -3.51 5.19
N ASN A 102 -13.03 -2.53 4.30
CA ASN A 102 -13.61 -2.70 2.97
C ASN A 102 -12.70 -3.61 2.14
N PHE A 103 -13.04 -4.90 2.08
CA PHE A 103 -12.15 -5.94 1.58
C PHE A 103 -11.89 -5.87 0.06
N PRO A 104 -12.90 -5.58 -0.80
CA PRO A 104 -12.65 -5.30 -2.20
C PRO A 104 -11.69 -4.12 -2.40
N TYR A 105 -11.86 -3.04 -1.64
CA TYR A 105 -11.01 -1.86 -1.79
C TYR A 105 -9.60 -2.10 -1.27
N LEU A 106 -9.44 -2.80 -0.14
CA LEU A 106 -8.15 -3.30 0.33
C LEU A 106 -7.42 -4.08 -0.77
N SER A 107 -8.14 -4.92 -1.51
CA SER A 107 -7.54 -5.74 -2.58
C SER A 107 -6.98 -4.86 -3.70
N SER A 108 -7.70 -3.80 -4.09
CA SER A 108 -7.23 -2.82 -5.07
C SER A 108 -6.01 -2.04 -4.58
N VAL A 109 -6.01 -1.57 -3.33
CA VAL A 109 -4.87 -0.84 -2.74
C VAL A 109 -3.65 -1.75 -2.62
N LEU A 110 -3.84 -3.00 -2.17
CA LEU A 110 -2.77 -3.99 -2.08
C LEU A 110 -2.16 -4.29 -3.46
N ALA A 111 -2.99 -4.41 -4.51
CA ALA A 111 -2.52 -4.58 -5.87
C ALA A 111 -1.70 -3.38 -6.34
N GLU A 112 -2.13 -2.15 -6.05
CA GLU A 112 -1.37 -0.94 -6.37
C GLU A 112 -0.03 -0.88 -5.63
N LEU A 113 0.02 -1.24 -4.34
CA LEU A 113 1.26 -1.30 -3.56
C LEU A 113 2.24 -2.36 -4.10
N ARG A 114 1.72 -3.54 -4.48
CA ARG A 114 2.52 -4.59 -5.11
C ARG A 114 3.07 -4.14 -6.47
N ASP A 115 2.24 -3.54 -7.30
CA ASP A 115 2.64 -3.00 -8.61
C ASP A 115 3.69 -1.88 -8.48
N ARG A 116 3.57 -1.00 -7.47
CA ARG A 116 4.59 0.02 -7.20
C ARG A 116 5.94 -0.58 -6.82
N GLU A 117 5.96 -1.68 -6.06
CA GLU A 117 7.20 -2.38 -5.72
C GLU A 117 7.77 -3.16 -6.91
N GLU A 118 6.91 -3.82 -7.70
CA GLU A 118 7.27 -4.56 -8.91
C GLU A 118 7.64 -3.65 -10.10
N LYS A 119 7.21 -2.39 -10.09
CA LYS A 119 7.69 -1.32 -10.99
C LYS A 119 8.88 -0.55 -10.40
N CYS A 120 9.24 -0.81 -9.14
CA CYS A 120 10.48 -0.39 -8.50
C CYS A 120 11.70 -1.36 -8.57
N PRO A 121 11.85 -2.32 -9.50
CA PRO A 121 13.16 -2.72 -9.98
C PRO A 121 13.72 -1.71 -11.00
N TYR A 122 12.92 -0.69 -11.37
CA TYR A 122 13.24 0.32 -12.36
C TYR A 122 13.79 1.63 -11.76
N GLY A 123 14.32 1.60 -10.54
CA GLY A 123 15.27 2.59 -10.03
C GLY A 123 16.65 2.57 -10.71
N LYS A 124 16.85 1.81 -11.80
CA LYS A 124 18.12 1.75 -12.56
C LYS A 124 18.05 1.74 -14.09
N LYS A 125 16.89 1.86 -14.76
CA LYS A 125 16.88 1.81 -16.25
C LYS A 125 15.94 2.75 -17.03
N VAL A 126 15.23 3.74 -16.48
CA VAL A 126 14.56 4.76 -17.37
C VAL A 126 15.41 6.00 -17.61
N ASN A 127 16.54 6.19 -16.92
CA ASN A 127 17.35 7.41 -17.09
C ASN A 127 18.67 7.23 -17.84
N THR A 128 18.79 6.18 -18.68
CA THR A 128 19.99 5.98 -19.52
C THR A 128 19.70 6.23 -21.00
N CYS A 129 18.48 6.04 -21.49
CA CYS A 129 18.15 6.29 -22.90
C CYS A 129 18.15 7.78 -23.27
N SER A 130 17.76 8.67 -22.35
CA SER A 130 17.78 10.13 -22.58
C SER A 130 19.19 10.71 -22.63
N ARG A 131 20.19 10.04 -22.02
CA ARG A 131 21.58 10.52 -22.01
C ARG A 131 22.28 10.32 -23.35
N ILE A 132 21.90 9.29 -24.10
CA ILE A 132 22.50 8.99 -25.43
C ILE A 132 22.08 10.04 -26.46
N LEU A 133 20.81 10.44 -26.48
CA LEU A 133 20.32 11.48 -27.41
C LEU A 133 20.96 12.84 -27.14
N ILE A 134 21.14 13.21 -25.85
CA ILE A 134 21.80 14.47 -25.47
C ILE A 134 23.27 14.48 -25.91
N ILE A 135 23.99 13.38 -25.71
CA ILE A 135 25.40 13.27 -26.14
C ILE A 135 25.50 13.35 -27.67
N PHE A 136 24.61 12.66 -28.40
CA PHE A 136 24.62 12.67 -29.86
C PHE A 136 24.34 14.06 -30.43
N SER A 137 23.38 14.78 -29.86
CA SER A 137 23.05 16.17 -30.24
C SER A 137 24.22 17.12 -29.97
N LEU A 138 24.92 16.96 -28.85
CA LEU A 138 26.08 17.79 -28.51
C LEU A 138 27.24 17.56 -29.48
N VAL A 139 27.56 16.30 -29.80
CA VAL A 139 28.65 15.95 -30.73
C VAL A 139 28.36 16.47 -32.13
N PHE A 140 27.13 16.28 -32.63
CA PHE A 140 26.73 16.80 -33.93
C PHE A 140 26.88 18.32 -34.02
N SER A 141 26.48 19.04 -32.96
CA SER A 141 26.59 20.51 -32.91
C SER A 141 28.05 20.98 -32.96
N ILE A 142 28.96 20.32 -32.23
CA ILE A 142 30.39 20.67 -32.24
C ILE A 142 31.01 20.45 -33.62
N VAL A 143 30.71 19.32 -34.27
CA VAL A 143 31.20 19.01 -35.62
C VAL A 143 30.72 20.04 -36.63
N ALA A 144 29.45 20.42 -36.58
CA ALA A 144 28.89 21.44 -37.47
C ALA A 144 29.63 22.79 -37.34
N VAL A 145 29.88 23.25 -36.11
CA VAL A 145 30.62 24.50 -35.86
C VAL A 145 32.06 24.42 -36.39
N LEU A 146 32.76 23.31 -36.17
CA LEU A 146 34.14 23.13 -36.66
C LEU A 146 34.21 23.11 -38.19
N VAL A 147 33.22 22.52 -38.87
CA VAL A 147 33.14 22.55 -40.34
C VAL A 147 32.89 23.98 -40.82
N SER A 148 31.97 24.72 -40.19
CA SER A 148 31.69 26.13 -40.53
C SER A 148 32.86 27.09 -40.28
N LEU A 149 33.83 26.74 -39.42
CA LEU A 149 35.03 27.55 -39.16
C LEU A 149 36.22 27.20 -40.06
N ASN A 150 36.24 25.99 -40.63
CA ASN A 150 37.28 25.52 -41.55
C ASN A 150 36.89 25.68 -43.04
N LEU A 151 35.67 26.16 -43.31
CA LEU A 151 35.18 26.66 -44.60
C LEU A 151 35.17 28.19 -44.58
#